data_AF-A0A2R9CKJ7-F1
#
_entry.id   AF-A0A2R9CKJ7-F1
#
_cell.length_a   1.000
_cell.length_b   1.000
_cell.length_c   1.000
_cell.angle_alpha   90.00
_cell.angle_beta   90.00
_cell.angle_gamma   90.00
#
_symmetry.space_group_name_H-M   'P 1'
#
loop_
_entity.id
_entity.type
_entity.pdbx_description
1 polymer ?
#
loop_
_entity_poly.entity_id
_entity_poly.type
_entity_poly.pdbx_seq_one_letter_code
_entity_poly.pdbx_strand_id
1 'polypeptide(L)'
;MWAGKAWRAALSGVPCGSVLAQLRGILEGELEGIRGAGTWKSERVIMSRQGPHIHVDGHPQEFRSKNSPLPPAGGCHPLSQLL
;
A
#
# COMPACT_ATOMS: atom_id res chain seq x y z
N MET A 1 -8.65 30.92 39.22
CA MET A 1 -7.53 30.31 38.49
C MET A 1 -6.74 29.48 39.52
N TRP A 2 -6.48 28.18 39.32
CA TRP A 2 -5.66 27.27 40.19
C TRP A 2 -6.35 26.18 41.06
N ALA A 3 -7.46 25.58 40.61
CA ALA A 3 -8.02 24.36 41.25
C ALA A 3 -8.01 23.11 40.35
N GLY A 4 -7.22 23.10 39.26
CA GLY A 4 -7.32 22.10 38.20
C GLY A 4 -6.08 21.24 37.93
N LYS A 5 -5.04 21.28 38.78
CA LYS A 5 -3.75 20.61 38.49
C LYS A 5 -3.37 19.46 39.42
N ALA A 6 -4.08 19.24 40.53
CA ALA A 6 -3.75 18.17 41.48
C ALA A 6 -4.09 16.75 40.97
N TRP A 7 -5.12 16.61 40.12
CA TRP A 7 -5.59 15.30 39.63
C TRP A 7 -4.64 14.61 38.64
N ARG A 8 -3.68 15.34 38.06
CA ARG A 8 -2.77 14.78 37.04
C ARG A 8 -1.57 14.04 37.62
N ALA A 9 -1.24 14.26 38.89
CA ALA A 9 -0.08 13.64 39.54
C ALA A 9 -0.41 12.28 40.21
N ALA A 10 -1.69 11.96 40.41
CA ALA A 10 -2.10 10.71 41.05
C ALA A 10 -2.18 9.51 40.08
N LEU A 11 -2.06 9.73 38.76
CA LEU A 11 -2.18 8.69 37.73
C LEU A 11 -0.86 8.34 37.05
N SER A 12 0.25 8.99 37.40
CA SER A 12 1.56 8.77 36.77
C SER A 12 2.30 7.52 37.26
N GLY A 13 1.69 6.71 38.14
CA GLY A 13 2.35 5.59 38.82
C GLY A 13 1.72 4.21 38.59
N VAL A 14 0.66 4.09 37.78
CA VAL A 14 0.09 2.76 37.49
C VAL A 14 0.89 2.13 36.35
N PRO A 15 1.49 0.94 36.54
CA PRO A 15 2.14 0.22 35.44
C PRO A 15 1.04 -0.24 34.47
N CYS A 16 0.80 0.53 33.40
CA CYS A 16 -0.17 0.19 32.36
C CYS A 16 0.26 -1.02 31.51
N GLY A 17 1.36 -1.70 31.85
CA GLY A 17 1.84 -2.88 31.11
C GLY A 17 0.79 -3.99 31.02
N SER A 18 -0.02 -4.19 32.06
CA SER A 18 -1.09 -5.20 32.07
C SER A 18 -2.25 -4.84 31.14
N VAL A 19 -2.70 -3.58 31.16
CA VAL A 19 -3.78 -3.09 30.29
C VAL A 19 -3.33 -3.07 28.82
N LEU A 20 -2.09 -2.64 28.56
CA LEU A 20 -1.52 -2.67 27.21
C LEU A 20 -1.33 -4.10 26.68
N ALA A 21 -0.87 -5.03 27.53
CA ALA A 21 -0.75 -6.44 27.15
C ALA A 21 -2.12 -7.06 26.86
N GLN A 22 -3.13 -6.75 27.68
CA GLN A 22 -4.50 -7.22 27.47
C GLN A 22 -5.07 -6.70 26.15
N LEU A 23 -4.94 -5.40 25.87
CA LEU A 23 -5.39 -4.82 24.61
C LEU A 23 -4.69 -5.45 23.40
N ARG A 24 -3.38 -5.68 23.51
CA ARG A 24 -2.60 -6.35 22.46
C ARG A 24 -3.11 -7.76 22.19
N GLY A 25 -3.39 -8.53 23.24
CA GLY A 25 -3.94 -9.88 23.10
C GLY A 25 -5.29 -9.90 22.39
N ILE A 26 -6.17 -8.93 22.68
CA ILE A 26 -7.45 -8.77 21.97
C ILE A 26 -7.20 -8.49 20.50
N LEU A 27 -6.36 -7.50 20.15
CA LEU A 27 -6.09 -7.14 18.76
C LEU A 27 -5.45 -8.30 17.98
N GLU A 28 -4.54 -9.05 18.59
CA GLU A 28 -3.93 -10.23 17.97
C GLU A 28 -4.98 -11.32 17.69
N GLY A 29 -5.93 -11.54 18.61
CA GLY A 29 -7.05 -12.45 18.41
C GLY A 29 -7.99 -12.02 17.28
N GLU A 30 -8.33 -10.72 17.21
CA GLU A 30 -9.15 -10.18 16.11
C GLU A 30 -8.44 -10.32 14.75
N LEU A 31 -7.12 -10.06 14.70
CA LEU A 31 -6.33 -10.24 13.47
C LEU A 31 -6.29 -11.71 13.04
N GLU A 32 -6.18 -12.65 13.97
CA GLU A 32 -6.26 -14.08 13.68
C GLU A 32 -7.63 -14.47 13.17
N GLY A 33 -8.71 -13.92 13.75
CA GLY A 33 -10.08 -14.10 13.24
C GLY A 33 -10.22 -13.65 11.78
N ILE A 34 -9.66 -12.50 11.42
CA ILE A 34 -9.64 -11.97 10.04
C ILE A 34 -8.86 -12.90 9.10
N ARG A 35 -7.70 -13.42 9.52
CA ARG A 35 -6.90 -14.37 8.74
C ARG A 35 -7.64 -15.69 8.54
N GLY A 36 -8.17 -16.28 9.62
CA GLY A 36 -8.89 -17.55 9.60
C GLY A 36 -10.19 -17.50 8.79
N ALA A 37 -10.86 -16.35 8.76
CA ALA A 37 -12.04 -16.12 7.93
C ALA A 37 -11.73 -15.91 6.44
N GLY A 38 -10.45 -15.81 6.06
CA GLY A 38 -10.03 -15.52 4.68
C GLY A 38 -10.36 -14.09 4.22
N THR A 39 -10.68 -13.19 5.16
CA THR A 39 -10.98 -11.77 4.88
C THR A 39 -9.76 -10.86 5.03
N TRP A 40 -8.59 -11.44 5.34
CA TRP A 40 -7.32 -10.74 5.38
C TRP A 40 -6.99 -10.11 4.02
N LYS A 41 -6.78 -8.79 4.01
CA LYS A 41 -6.42 -8.02 2.83
C LYS A 41 -4.97 -7.55 2.93
N SER A 42 -4.08 -8.21 2.20
CA SER A 42 -2.72 -7.70 1.99
C SER A 42 -2.73 -6.53 1.02
N GLU A 43 -1.82 -5.59 1.23
CA GLU A 43 -1.55 -4.50 0.29
C GLU A 43 -0.94 -5.04 -1.01
N ARG A 44 -1.27 -4.40 -2.13
CA ARG A 44 -0.61 -4.60 -3.42
C ARG A 44 0.06 -3.28 -3.82
N VAL A 45 1.33 -3.33 -4.18
CA VAL A 45 2.09 -2.13 -4.55
C VAL A 45 1.91 -1.84 -6.03
N ILE A 46 1.37 -0.67 -6.36
CA ILE A 46 1.28 -0.17 -7.74
C ILE A 46 2.53 0.66 -8.02
N MET A 47 3.35 0.19 -8.95
CA MET A 47 4.64 0.80 -9.30
C MET A 47 4.56 1.86 -10.41
N SER A 48 3.41 1.97 -11.07
CA SER A 48 3.17 2.95 -12.14
C SER A 48 2.26 4.10 -11.67
N ARG A 49 2.16 5.14 -12.50
CA ARG A 49 1.09 6.14 -12.36
C ARG A 49 -0.27 5.49 -12.66
N GLN A 50 -1.34 6.13 -12.17
CA GLN A 50 -2.71 5.75 -12.48
C GLN A 50 -3.00 5.93 -13.98
N GLY A 51 -3.63 4.94 -14.60
CA GLY A 51 -4.02 4.99 -15.99
C GLY A 51 -4.72 3.71 -16.45
N PRO A 52 -5.04 3.58 -17.75
CA PRO A 52 -5.66 2.38 -18.30
C PRO A 52 -4.82 1.10 -18.13
N HIS A 53 -3.51 1.27 -17.96
CA HIS A 53 -2.56 0.21 -17.65
C HIS A 53 -1.80 0.57 -16.39
N ILE A 54 -1.77 -0.36 -15.44
CA ILE A 54 -0.99 -0.23 -14.21
C ILE A 54 0.02 -1.37 -14.10
N HIS A 55 1.18 -1.09 -13.50
CA HIS A 55 2.15 -2.09 -13.12
C HIS A 55 1.95 -2.39 -11.63
N VAL A 56 1.64 -3.64 -11.30
CA VAL A 56 1.56 -4.11 -9.92
C VAL A 56 2.79 -4.97 -9.64
N ASP A 57 3.44 -4.72 -8.51
CA ASP A 57 4.62 -5.49 -8.11
C ASP A 57 4.35 -6.99 -8.09
N GLY A 58 5.30 -7.79 -8.56
CA GLY A 58 5.18 -9.26 -8.69
C GLY A 58 4.28 -9.75 -9.84
N HIS A 59 3.70 -8.88 -10.66
CA HIS A 59 2.96 -9.25 -11.87
C HIS A 59 3.72 -8.82 -13.14
N PRO A 60 4.28 -9.76 -13.93
CA PRO A 60 4.91 -9.45 -15.21
C PRO A 60 3.94 -8.74 -16.15
N GLN A 61 4.43 -7.73 -16.86
CA GLN A 61 3.68 -6.89 -17.79
C GLN A 61 3.33 -7.63 -19.10
N GLU A 62 2.82 -8.86 -19.03
CA GLU A 62 2.40 -9.61 -20.22
C GLU A 62 0.95 -9.26 -20.61
N PHE A 63 0.67 -7.96 -20.74
CA PHE A 63 -0.50 -7.46 -21.44
C PHE A 63 -0.04 -6.40 -22.44
N ARG A 64 0.80 -6.84 -23.39
CA ARG A 64 0.95 -6.12 -24.65
C ARG A 64 -0.41 -6.19 -25.32
N SER A 65 -1.16 -5.09 -25.28
CA SER A 65 -2.36 -4.93 -26.10
C SER A 65 -1.97 -5.31 -27.54
N LYS A 66 -2.58 -6.38 -28.07
CA LYS A 66 -2.36 -6.82 -29.47
C LYS A 66 -2.76 -5.74 -30.49
N ASN A 67 -3.34 -4.63 -30.02
CA ASN A 67 -3.81 -3.49 -30.78
C ASN A 67 -2.98 -2.21 -30.58
N SER A 68 -1.77 -2.26 -30.00
CA SER A 68 -0.89 -1.09 -30.01
C SER A 68 -0.35 -0.87 -31.45
N PRO A 69 -0.63 0.27 -32.10
CA PRO A 69 -0.04 0.59 -33.39
C PRO A 69 1.41 0.99 -33.16
N LEU A 70 2.32 0.01 -33.16
CA LEU A 70 3.70 0.33 -33.49
C LEU A 70 3.72 0.63 -34.99
N PRO A 71 4.25 1.78 -35.46
CA PRO A 71 4.60 1.87 -36.85
C PRO A 71 5.64 0.78 -37.15
N PRO A 72 5.55 0.08 -38.30
CA PRO A 72 6.63 -0.79 -38.72
C PRO A 72 7.91 0.05 -38.77
N ALA A 73 9.04 -0.55 -38.40
CA ALA A 73 10.35 0.09 -38.47
C ALA A 73 10.66 0.48 -39.93
N GLY A 74 10.18 1.64 -40.36
CA GLY A 74 10.56 2.31 -41.59
C GLY A 74 11.82 3.11 -41.29
N GLY A 75 12.93 2.68 -41.89
CA GLY A 75 14.23 3.31 -41.71
C GLY A 75 14.21 4.80 -42.04
N CYS A 76 15.01 5.57 -41.31
CA CYS A 76 15.30 6.96 -41.63
C CYS A 76 16.13 7.00 -42.92
N HIS A 77 15.48 7.18 -44.08
CA HIS A 77 16.19 7.60 -45.28
C HIS A 77 16.51 9.09 -45.15
N PRO A 78 17.79 9.51 -45.31
CA PRO A 78 18.13 10.93 -45.31
C PRO A 78 17.46 11.63 -46.51
N LEU A 79 17.05 12.88 -46.31
CA LEU A 79 16.40 13.75 -47.30
C LEU A 79 17.22 14.02 -48.57
N SER A 80 18.42 13.45 -48.69
CA SER A 80 19.29 13.55 -49.88
C SER A 80 18.86 12.67 -51.04
N GLN A 81 17.78 11.88 -50.92
CA GLN A 81 17.28 11.00 -51.99
C GLN A 81 15.97 11.51 -52.64
N LEU A 82 15.58 12.76 -52.37
CA LEU A 82 14.33 13.37 -52.88
C LEU A 82 14.56 14.59 -53.80
N LEU A 83 15.79 14.74 -54.31
CA LEU A 83 16.19 15.63 -55.39
C LEU A 83 17.05 14.86 -56.39
#